data_AF-A0A6I1JSR5-F1
#
_entry.id   AF-A0A6I1JSR5-F1
#
_cell.length_a   1.000
_cell.length_b   1.000
_cell.length_c   1.000
_cell.angle_alpha   90.00
_cell.angle_beta   90.00
_cell.angle_gamma   90.00
#
_symmetry.space_group_name_H-M   'P 1'
#
loop_
_entity.id
_entity.type
_entity.pdbx_description
1 polymer ?
#
loop_
_entity_poly.entity_id
_entity_poly.type
_entity_poly.pdbx_seq_one_letter_code
_entity_poly.pdbx_strand_id
1 'polypeptide(L)'
;MVEIGGKPILWHIMRMYHRHGINEFIICLGYKGYLIKEYFANYYLHMTDVTFSVAENISTVHHSKAESWKVTLVDTGPETMTGGRLKRVRDYIGDSHFCFTYGDAVSSVDISALLAFHEGHGRLATVTAVLPPGRFGALDIRDGMVRGFREKPVGDNQWINGGFFVLSPAVLDYIEDDKSIWEAEPLERLAQEGQLMAFEHQGFWQPMDTLREKRVLEELWTKGAPPWDL
;
A
#
# COMPACT_ATOMS: atom_id res chain seq x y z
N MET A 1 6.22 -6.28 6.97
CA MET A 1 7.10 -7.48 6.91
C MET A 1 6.39 -8.79 7.16
N VAL A 2 5.11 -8.80 7.57
CA VAL A 2 4.28 -10.00 7.49
C VAL A 2 4.19 -10.45 6.02
N GLU A 3 4.21 -11.76 5.81
CA GLU A 3 4.34 -12.36 4.48
C GLU A 3 3.01 -12.92 3.96
N ILE A 4 2.93 -12.95 2.62
CA ILE A 4 1.95 -13.67 1.81
C ILE A 4 2.77 -14.44 0.77
N GLY A 5 2.62 -15.77 0.72
CA GLY A 5 3.38 -16.59 -0.24
C GLY A 5 4.89 -16.56 -0.04
N GLY A 6 5.34 -16.44 1.22
CA GLY A 6 6.76 -16.33 1.59
C GLY A 6 7.43 -15.02 1.17
N LYS A 7 6.65 -13.99 0.82
CA LYS A 7 7.15 -12.65 0.48
C LYS A 7 6.46 -11.59 1.32
N PRO A 8 7.16 -10.57 1.84
CA PRO A 8 6.55 -9.50 2.62
C PRO A 8 5.42 -8.82 1.85
N ILE A 9 4.31 -8.45 2.50
CA ILE A 9 3.23 -7.67 1.84
C ILE A 9 3.76 -6.38 1.18
N LEU A 10 4.77 -5.76 1.78
CA LEU A 10 5.49 -4.62 1.21
C LEU A 10 6.03 -4.92 -0.20
N TRP A 11 6.58 -6.11 -0.42
CA TRP A 11 7.05 -6.55 -1.73
C TRP A 11 5.89 -6.67 -2.74
N HIS A 12 4.72 -7.18 -2.31
CA HIS A 12 3.53 -7.27 -3.18
C HIS A 12 3.06 -5.88 -3.60
N ILE A 13 3.01 -4.93 -2.66
CA ILE A 13 2.64 -3.53 -2.93
C ILE A 13 3.62 -2.88 -3.91
N MET A 14 4.92 -3.03 -3.68
CA MET A 14 5.94 -2.51 -4.60
C MET A 14 5.83 -3.14 -5.99
N ARG A 15 5.51 -4.43 -6.08
CA ARG A 15 5.29 -5.11 -7.36
C ARG A 15 4.05 -4.61 -8.10
N MET A 16 2.99 -4.23 -7.39
CA MET A 16 1.83 -3.56 -8.00
C MET A 16 2.26 -2.25 -8.68
N TYR A 17 2.98 -1.39 -7.96
CA TYR A 17 3.52 -0.14 -8.51
C TYR A 17 4.49 -0.38 -9.68
N HIS A 18 5.36 -1.37 -9.58
CA HIS A 18 6.33 -1.74 -10.62
C HIS A 18 5.67 -2.04 -11.97
N ARG A 19 4.56 -2.79 -11.96
CA ARG A 19 3.81 -3.15 -13.17
C ARG A 19 3.21 -1.95 -13.88
N HIS A 20 2.94 -0.88 -13.13
CA HIS A 20 2.47 0.40 -13.66
C HIS A 20 3.61 1.40 -13.94
N GLY A 21 4.86 0.92 -13.98
CA GLY A 21 6.04 1.71 -14.36
C GLY A 21 6.70 2.48 -13.22
N ILE A 22 6.25 2.32 -11.97
CA ILE A 22 6.84 2.99 -10.82
C ILE A 22 7.93 2.12 -10.19
N ASN A 23 9.18 2.56 -10.30
CA ASN A 23 10.36 1.79 -9.93
C ASN A 23 11.17 2.41 -8.79
N GLU A 24 10.81 3.61 -8.33
CA GLU A 24 11.48 4.31 -7.24
C GLU A 24 10.58 4.34 -6.01
N PHE A 25 11.09 3.81 -4.90
CA PHE A 25 10.35 3.62 -3.67
C PHE A 25 11.06 4.29 -2.52
N ILE A 26 10.31 5.05 -1.72
CA ILE A 26 10.78 5.62 -0.46
C ILE A 26 9.96 4.97 0.65
N ILE A 27 10.62 4.22 1.53
CA ILE A 27 9.95 3.52 2.63
C ILE A 27 10.22 4.29 3.93
N CYS A 28 9.13 4.82 4.50
CA CYS A 28 9.14 5.50 5.79
C CYS A 28 9.25 4.49 6.93
N LEU A 29 10.46 4.28 7.45
CA LEU A 29 10.72 3.34 8.53
C LEU A 29 10.38 3.95 9.90
N GLY A 30 10.03 3.08 10.84
CA GLY A 30 9.84 3.43 12.25
C GLY A 30 10.29 2.29 13.15
N TYR A 31 9.43 1.90 14.10
CA TYR A 31 9.68 0.73 14.94
C TYR A 31 10.03 -0.51 14.10
N LYS A 32 11.11 -1.21 14.46
CA LYS A 32 11.68 -2.36 13.74
C LYS A 32 12.10 -2.09 12.28
N GLY A 33 12.36 -0.82 11.91
CA GLY A 33 12.83 -0.47 10.57
C GLY A 33 14.09 -1.21 10.10
N TYR A 34 14.93 -1.65 11.04
CA TYR A 34 16.10 -2.49 10.75
C TYR A 34 15.76 -3.79 10.00
N LEU A 35 14.61 -4.43 10.28
CA LEU A 35 14.21 -5.64 9.57
C LEU A 35 13.98 -5.39 8.07
N ILE A 36 13.51 -4.19 7.71
CA ILE A 36 13.33 -3.79 6.32
C ILE A 36 14.69 -3.49 5.69
N LYS A 37 15.59 -2.82 6.42
CA LYS A 37 16.97 -2.57 5.96
C LYS A 37 17.71 -3.87 5.68
N GLU A 38 17.63 -4.83 6.60
CA GLU A 38 18.25 -6.14 6.46
C GLU A 38 17.67 -6.91 5.26
N TYR A 39 16.35 -6.93 5.11
CA TYR A 39 15.68 -7.56 3.96
C TYR A 39 16.21 -7.04 2.62
N PHE A 40 16.34 -5.72 2.43
CA PHE A 40 16.85 -5.16 1.18
C PHE A 40 18.37 -5.30 1.04
N ALA A 41 19.14 -5.26 2.13
CA ALA A 41 20.58 -5.52 2.10
C ALA A 41 20.89 -6.95 1.65
N ASN A 42 20.01 -7.90 1.99
CA ASN A 42 20.14 -9.32 1.65
C ASN A 42 19.09 -9.79 0.64
N TYR A 43 18.55 -8.88 -0.19
CA TYR A 43 17.39 -9.16 -1.05
C TYR A 43 17.58 -10.42 -1.91
N TYR A 44 18.74 -10.58 -2.54
CA TYR A 44 19.03 -11.76 -3.36
C TYR A 44 19.06 -13.05 -2.54
N LEU A 45 19.57 -13.03 -1.31
CA LEU A 45 19.55 -14.21 -0.44
C LEU A 45 18.12 -14.61 -0.06
N HIS A 46 17.19 -13.66 0.04
CA HIS A 46 15.78 -13.93 0.30
C HIS A 46 15.01 -14.40 -0.93
N MET A 47 15.38 -13.93 -2.12
CA MET A 47 14.53 -14.01 -3.30
C MET A 47 14.98 -15.02 -4.35
N THR A 48 16.22 -15.50 -4.25
CA THR A 48 16.84 -16.37 -5.26
C THR A 48 17.62 -17.50 -4.62
N ASP A 49 17.81 -18.58 -5.38
CA ASP A 49 18.68 -19.68 -4.95
C ASP A 49 20.14 -19.23 -4.93
N VAL A 50 20.90 -19.65 -3.93
CA VAL A 50 22.31 -19.25 -3.75
C VAL A 50 23.17 -20.47 -3.44
N THR A 51 24.35 -20.53 -4.04
CA THR A 51 25.39 -21.52 -3.67
C THR A 51 26.55 -20.82 -2.97
N PHE A 52 26.95 -21.36 -1.82
CA PHE A 52 28.12 -20.93 -1.07
C PHE A 52 29.24 -21.96 -1.19
N SER A 53 30.36 -21.59 -1.84
CA SER A 53 31.62 -22.33 -1.74
C SER A 53 32.34 -21.87 -0.48
N VAL A 54 32.08 -22.54 0.65
CA VAL A 54 32.56 -22.12 1.98
C VAL A 54 34.09 -22.14 2.05
N ALA A 55 34.74 -23.12 1.42
CA ALA A 55 36.20 -23.22 1.41
C ALA A 55 36.88 -22.06 0.66
N GLU A 56 36.21 -21.52 -0.36
CA GLU A 56 36.74 -20.47 -1.22
C GLU A 56 36.18 -19.08 -0.86
N ASN A 57 35.23 -19.04 0.08
CA ASN A 57 34.47 -17.84 0.47
C ASN A 57 33.80 -17.14 -0.73
N ILE A 58 33.22 -17.93 -1.64
CA ILE A 58 32.53 -17.45 -2.84
C ILE A 58 31.03 -17.72 -2.70
N SER A 59 30.20 -16.72 -2.99
CA SER A 59 28.74 -16.84 -3.11
C SER A 59 28.30 -16.61 -4.55
N THR A 60 27.50 -17.52 -5.10
CA THR A 60 26.90 -17.38 -6.44
C THR A 60 25.38 -17.32 -6.32
N VAL A 61 24.78 -16.25 -6.86
CA VAL A 61 23.33 -16.07 -6.94
C VAL A 61 22.83 -16.66 -8.26
N HIS A 62 21.83 -17.54 -8.19
CA HIS A 62 21.23 -18.19 -9.35
C HIS A 62 19.95 -17.48 -9.79
N HIS A 63 19.69 -17.46 -11.10
CA HIS A 63 18.44 -16.95 -11.68
C HIS A 63 17.99 -15.56 -11.18
N SER A 64 18.84 -14.54 -11.28
CA SER A 64 18.43 -13.19 -10.89
C SER A 64 17.46 -12.57 -11.90
N LYS A 65 16.15 -12.80 -11.75
CA LYS A 65 15.13 -11.86 -12.22
C LYS A 65 15.01 -10.72 -11.21
N ALA A 66 16.11 -10.01 -10.97
CA ALA A 66 16.11 -8.91 -10.03
C ALA A 66 15.17 -7.82 -10.57
N GLU A 67 14.22 -7.42 -9.75
CA GLU A 67 13.37 -6.28 -10.04
C GLU A 67 14.23 -5.01 -10.13
N SER A 68 13.95 -4.13 -11.09
CA SER A 68 14.75 -2.91 -11.36
C SER A 68 14.43 -1.76 -10.41
N TRP A 69 14.24 -2.07 -9.12
CA TRP A 69 13.79 -1.11 -8.12
C TRP A 69 14.94 -0.27 -7.55
N LYS A 70 14.70 1.03 -7.41
CA LYS A 70 15.49 1.92 -6.56
C LYS A 70 14.75 2.10 -5.23
N VAL A 71 15.33 1.62 -4.14
CA VAL A 71 14.67 1.61 -2.83
C VAL A 71 15.45 2.46 -1.84
N THR A 72 14.83 3.53 -1.37
CA THR A 72 15.35 4.43 -0.33
C THR A 72 14.67 4.12 1.00
N LEU A 73 15.46 3.82 2.02
CA LEU A 73 14.99 3.43 3.35
C LEU A 73 15.28 4.55 4.37
N VAL A 74 14.25 5.30 4.75
CA VAL A 74 14.41 6.49 5.59
C VAL A 74 13.92 6.20 7.00
N ASP A 75 14.75 6.43 8.01
CA ASP A 75 14.29 6.38 9.41
C ASP A 75 13.44 7.62 9.70
N THR A 76 12.12 7.43 9.73
CA THR A 76 11.14 8.48 10.02
C THR A 76 10.70 8.47 11.48
N GLY A 77 11.45 7.83 12.38
CA GLY A 77 11.24 7.90 13.82
C GLY A 77 10.16 6.94 14.35
N PRO A 78 10.32 6.39 15.57
CA PRO A 78 9.37 5.43 16.12
C PRO A 78 8.01 6.06 16.48
N GLU A 79 8.01 7.30 16.98
CA GLU A 79 6.80 7.99 17.50
C GLU A 79 6.12 8.92 16.48
N THR A 80 6.63 9.00 15.26
CA THR A 80 6.11 9.91 14.23
C THR A 80 4.81 9.36 13.62
N MET A 81 3.82 10.24 13.45
CA MET A 81 2.51 9.92 12.85
C MET A 81 2.56 9.93 11.32
N THR A 82 1.51 9.44 10.66
CA THR A 82 1.45 9.21 9.20
C THR A 82 1.82 10.45 8.38
N GLY A 83 1.29 11.63 8.73
CA GLY A 83 1.62 12.89 8.08
C GLY A 83 3.08 13.30 8.34
N GLY A 84 3.50 13.24 9.60
CA GLY A 84 4.90 13.49 9.97
C GLY A 84 5.91 12.65 9.20
N ARG A 85 5.62 11.36 8.99
CA ARG A 85 6.48 10.44 8.20
C ARG A 85 6.60 10.88 6.75
N LEU A 86 5.47 11.27 6.14
CA LEU A 86 5.45 11.82 4.79
C LEU A 86 6.26 13.13 4.70
N LYS A 87 6.13 14.02 5.68
CA LYS A 87 6.92 15.26 5.74
C LYS A 87 8.42 15.01 5.88
N ARG A 88 8.83 14.02 6.67
CA ARG A 88 10.24 13.62 6.88
C ARG A 88 10.93 13.14 5.60
N VAL A 89 10.18 12.72 4.58
CA VAL A 89 10.74 12.26 3.30
C VAL A 89 10.64 13.30 2.17
N ARG A 90 10.32 14.57 2.49
CA ARG A 90 10.21 15.68 1.53
C ARG A 90 11.40 15.76 0.57
N ASP A 91 12.62 15.65 1.08
CA ASP A 91 13.86 15.79 0.30
C ASP A 91 14.07 14.68 -0.74
N TYR A 92 13.29 13.59 -0.68
CA TYR A 92 13.36 12.46 -1.60
C TYR A 92 12.26 12.47 -2.68
N ILE A 93 11.17 13.23 -2.46
CA ILE A 93 9.97 13.21 -3.33
C ILE A 93 10.17 14.03 -4.61
N GLY A 94 11.03 15.05 -4.59
CA GLY A 94 11.23 15.97 -5.72
C GLY A 94 9.99 16.83 -6.01
N ASP A 95 9.90 17.36 -7.23
CA ASP A 95 8.87 18.35 -7.62
C ASP A 95 7.70 17.75 -8.43
N SER A 96 7.74 16.45 -8.76
CA SER A 96 6.71 15.78 -9.55
C SER A 96 5.60 15.19 -8.65
N HIS A 97 4.45 14.89 -9.25
CA HIS A 97 3.43 14.08 -8.56
C HIS A 97 4.02 12.74 -8.12
N PHE A 98 3.60 12.25 -6.96
CA PHE A 98 4.10 11.01 -6.39
C PHE A 98 2.95 10.18 -5.83
N CYS A 99 3.18 8.86 -5.78
CA CYS A 99 2.26 7.94 -5.14
C CYS A 99 2.57 7.83 -3.64
N PHE A 100 1.52 7.75 -2.83
CA PHE A 100 1.62 7.51 -1.39
C PHE A 100 0.60 6.46 -0.97
N THR A 101 0.96 5.50 -0.13
CA THR A 101 0.02 4.47 0.30
C THR A 101 0.43 3.84 1.62
N TYR A 102 -0.47 3.01 2.16
CA TYR A 102 -0.25 2.18 3.33
C TYR A 102 0.56 0.92 2.99
N GLY A 103 1.31 0.40 3.97
CA GLY A 103 2.19 -0.76 3.80
C GLY A 103 1.52 -2.12 4.05
N ASP A 104 0.20 -2.17 4.12
CA ASP A 104 -0.59 -3.29 4.64
C ASP A 104 -1.81 -3.68 3.77
N ALA A 105 -2.06 -3.00 2.66
CA ALA A 105 -3.18 -3.31 1.77
C ALA A 105 -2.72 -3.62 0.35
N VAL A 106 -3.35 -4.61 -0.28
CA VAL A 106 -3.16 -4.97 -1.70
C VAL A 106 -4.47 -4.78 -2.46
N SER A 107 -4.37 -4.47 -3.75
CA SER A 107 -5.53 -4.09 -4.57
C SER A 107 -5.30 -4.41 -6.04
N SER A 108 -6.39 -4.53 -6.80
CA SER A 108 -6.37 -4.57 -8.26
C SER A 108 -6.60 -3.17 -8.87
N VAL A 109 -6.34 -2.10 -8.12
CA VAL A 109 -6.46 -0.71 -8.60
C VAL A 109 -5.49 -0.48 -9.76
N ASP A 110 -5.97 0.13 -10.84
CA ASP A 110 -5.12 0.53 -11.95
C ASP A 110 -4.39 1.83 -11.59
N ILE A 111 -3.12 1.71 -11.23
CA ILE A 111 -2.29 2.84 -10.77
C ILE A 111 -2.02 3.81 -11.92
N SER A 112 -1.95 3.32 -13.17
CA SER A 112 -1.78 4.17 -14.35
C SER A 112 -3.03 5.02 -14.61
N ALA A 113 -4.23 4.43 -14.48
CA ALA A 113 -5.48 5.17 -14.57
C ALA A 113 -5.64 6.18 -13.42
N LEU A 114 -5.22 5.81 -12.20
CA LEU A 114 -5.23 6.69 -11.04
C LEU A 114 -4.32 7.92 -11.26
N LEU A 115 -3.11 7.73 -11.79
CA LEU A 115 -2.19 8.82 -12.15
C LEU A 115 -2.81 9.75 -13.21
N ALA A 116 -3.32 9.18 -14.31
CA ALA A 116 -3.96 9.95 -15.37
C ALA A 116 -5.18 10.74 -14.86
N PHE A 117 -5.95 10.16 -13.94
CA PHE A 117 -7.06 10.84 -13.28
C PHE A 117 -6.59 12.04 -12.44
N HIS A 118 -5.52 11.87 -11.65
CA HIS A 118 -4.92 12.95 -10.86
C HIS A 118 -4.49 14.13 -11.73
N GLU A 119 -3.73 13.82 -12.78
CA GLU A 119 -3.25 14.80 -13.75
C GLU A 119 -4.41 15.51 -14.45
N GLY A 120 -5.50 14.79 -14.76
CA GLY A 120 -6.65 15.32 -15.47
C GLY A 120 -7.46 16.37 -14.71
N HIS A 121 -7.49 16.32 -13.37
CA HIS A 121 -8.28 17.26 -12.57
C HIS A 121 -7.45 18.39 -11.93
N GLY A 122 -6.12 18.27 -11.86
CA GLY A 122 -5.22 19.34 -11.39
C GLY A 122 -5.42 19.77 -9.93
N ARG A 123 -5.79 18.83 -9.04
CA ARG A 123 -5.97 19.07 -7.60
C ARG A 123 -4.79 18.49 -6.83
N LEU A 124 -4.55 18.98 -5.62
CA LEU A 124 -3.34 18.58 -4.88
C LEU A 124 -3.33 17.10 -4.46
N ALA A 125 -4.49 16.48 -4.24
CA ALA A 125 -4.56 15.11 -3.78
C ALA A 125 -5.67 14.31 -4.46
N THR A 126 -5.38 13.04 -4.73
CA THR A 126 -6.35 12.01 -5.09
C THR A 126 -6.21 10.85 -4.12
N VAL A 127 -7.33 10.35 -3.60
CA VAL A 127 -7.39 9.13 -2.79
C VAL A 127 -8.16 8.05 -3.56
N THR A 128 -7.73 6.80 -3.46
CA THR A 128 -8.53 5.68 -4.00
C THR A 128 -9.65 5.36 -3.02
N ALA A 129 -10.90 5.57 -3.46
CA ALA A 129 -12.09 5.21 -2.73
C ALA A 129 -12.46 3.75 -3.00
N VAL A 130 -12.65 2.95 -1.96
CA VAL A 130 -12.94 1.52 -2.05
C VAL A 130 -14.18 1.13 -1.24
N LEU A 131 -14.79 0.00 -1.56
CA LEU A 131 -15.85 -0.59 -0.75
C LEU A 131 -15.22 -1.62 0.21
N PRO A 132 -15.39 -1.46 1.53
CA PRO A 132 -14.81 -2.41 2.47
C PRO A 132 -15.50 -3.78 2.39
N PRO A 133 -14.77 -4.87 2.65
CA PRO A 133 -15.40 -6.17 2.84
C PRO A 133 -16.35 -6.12 4.04
N GLY A 134 -17.54 -6.71 3.92
CA GLY A 134 -18.48 -6.79 5.03
C GLY A 134 -17.85 -7.46 6.24
N ARG A 135 -17.94 -6.82 7.40
CA ARG A 135 -17.42 -7.40 8.65
C ARG A 135 -18.35 -8.46 9.22
N PHE A 136 -19.65 -8.31 9.00
CA PHE A 136 -20.71 -9.12 9.61
C PHE A 136 -21.65 -9.70 8.55
N GLY A 137 -22.43 -10.71 8.96
CA GLY A 137 -23.53 -11.22 8.14
C GLY A 137 -24.64 -10.17 8.02
N ALA A 138 -24.97 -9.79 6.79
CA ALA A 138 -26.11 -8.92 6.52
C ALA A 138 -27.40 -9.74 6.50
N LEU A 139 -28.40 -9.24 7.20
CA LEU A 139 -29.74 -9.81 7.26
C LEU A 139 -30.71 -8.95 6.45
N ASP A 140 -31.38 -9.53 5.46
CA ASP A 140 -32.57 -8.94 4.85
C ASP A 140 -33.77 -9.32 5.70
N ILE A 141 -34.22 -8.41 6.57
CA ILE A 141 -35.33 -8.63 7.50
C ILE A 141 -36.57 -7.88 7.00
N ARG A 142 -37.69 -8.60 6.85
CA ARG A 142 -39.01 -8.00 6.62
C ARG A 142 -40.00 -8.58 7.60
N ASP A 143 -40.76 -7.70 8.26
CA ASP A 143 -41.77 -8.07 9.26
C ASP A 143 -41.24 -9.01 10.35
N GLY A 144 -39.98 -8.80 10.78
CA GLY A 144 -39.31 -9.63 11.77
C GLY A 144 -38.80 -10.98 11.26
N MET A 145 -39.00 -11.32 9.98
CA MET A 145 -38.52 -12.55 9.36
C MET A 145 -37.28 -12.29 8.50
N VAL A 146 -36.21 -13.07 8.73
CA VAL A 146 -35.00 -13.06 7.88
C VAL A 146 -35.33 -13.73 6.55
N ARG A 147 -35.39 -12.95 5.47
CA ARG A 147 -35.60 -13.42 4.09
C ARG A 147 -34.31 -13.79 3.38
N GLY A 148 -33.19 -13.23 3.83
CA GLY A 148 -31.88 -13.47 3.26
C GLY A 148 -30.79 -13.28 4.30
N PHE A 149 -29.79 -14.15 4.24
CA PHE A 149 -28.56 -14.06 5.01
C PHE A 149 -27.40 -14.04 4.02
N ARG A 150 -26.61 -12.97 4.04
CA ARG A 150 -25.34 -12.93 3.31
C ARG A 150 -24.24 -12.80 4.34
N GLU A 151 -23.38 -13.81 4.44
CA GLU A 151 -22.19 -13.70 5.26
C GLU A 151 -21.24 -12.71 4.57
N LYS A 152 -21.02 -11.56 5.19
CA LYS A 152 -19.97 -10.60 4.80
C LYS A 152 -20.08 -10.10 3.36
N PRO A 153 -21.24 -9.56 2.95
CA PRO A 153 -21.36 -8.93 1.64
C PRO A 153 -20.40 -7.74 1.53
N VAL A 154 -19.92 -7.46 0.33
CA VAL A 154 -19.15 -6.23 0.07
C VAL A 154 -20.09 -5.03 0.24
N GLY A 155 -19.79 -4.17 1.22
CA GLY A 155 -20.32 -2.82 1.47
C GLY A 155 -21.85 -2.59 1.53
N ASP A 156 -22.32 -1.90 2.58
CA ASP A 156 -23.62 -1.20 2.62
C ASP A 156 -23.51 0.20 1.93
N ASN A 157 -22.99 0.26 0.69
CA ASN A 157 -22.83 1.47 -0.15
C ASN A 157 -21.93 2.62 0.35
N GLN A 158 -21.17 2.49 1.45
CA GLN A 158 -20.27 3.57 1.89
C GLN A 158 -18.83 3.36 1.40
N TRP A 159 -18.36 4.31 0.59
CA TRP A 159 -16.96 4.40 0.17
C TRP A 159 -16.05 4.79 1.33
N ILE A 160 -14.89 4.16 1.41
CA ILE A 160 -13.84 4.48 2.40
C ILE A 160 -12.51 4.81 1.71
N ASN A 161 -11.61 5.43 2.46
CA ASN A 161 -10.21 5.62 2.06
C ASN A 161 -9.50 4.27 1.97
N GLY A 162 -9.12 3.86 0.75
CA GLY A 162 -8.37 2.64 0.48
C GLY A 162 -6.84 2.83 0.44
N GLY A 163 -6.34 4.03 0.73
CA GLY A 163 -4.96 4.42 0.48
C GLY A 163 -4.75 4.78 -0.99
N PHE A 164 -3.66 4.26 -1.57
CA PHE A 164 -3.30 4.45 -2.98
C PHE A 164 -3.57 5.89 -3.45
N PHE A 165 -2.86 6.82 -2.84
CA PHE A 165 -2.94 8.23 -3.14
C PHE A 165 -2.03 8.58 -4.33
N VAL A 166 -2.43 9.60 -5.08
CA VAL A 166 -1.53 10.38 -5.93
C VAL A 166 -1.57 11.82 -5.43
N LEU A 167 -0.40 12.38 -5.15
CA LEU A 167 -0.25 13.64 -4.44
C LEU A 167 0.68 14.57 -5.21
N SER A 168 0.36 15.86 -5.18
CA SER A 168 1.27 16.94 -5.55
C SER A 168 2.16 17.30 -4.36
N PRO A 169 3.46 17.63 -4.53
CA PRO A 169 4.37 17.97 -3.42
C PRO A 169 3.86 19.08 -2.49
N ALA A 170 3.03 19.99 -2.98
CA ALA A 170 2.40 21.05 -2.18
C ALA A 170 1.51 20.54 -1.03
N VAL A 171 1.06 19.27 -1.04
CA VAL A 171 0.32 18.70 0.11
C VAL A 171 1.18 18.65 1.39
N LEU A 172 2.50 18.65 1.26
CA LEU A 172 3.42 18.62 2.40
C LEU A 172 3.31 19.86 3.28
N ASP A 173 2.82 20.98 2.73
CA ASP A 173 2.62 22.22 3.47
C ASP A 173 1.35 22.18 4.37
N TYR A 174 0.49 21.17 4.18
CA TYR A 174 -0.63 20.87 5.09
C TYR A 174 -0.22 20.07 6.32
N ILE A 175 1.05 19.64 6.39
CA ILE A 175 1.56 18.82 7.49
C ILE A 175 2.37 19.72 8.40
N GLU A 176 1.92 19.89 9.64
CA GLU A 176 2.57 20.77 10.62
C GLU A 176 3.90 20.19 11.12
N ASP A 177 3.88 18.97 11.66
CA ASP A 177 5.04 18.37 12.30
C ASP A 177 4.95 16.83 12.38
N ASP A 178 5.82 16.23 13.19
CA ASP A 178 5.91 14.78 13.36
C ASP A 178 4.68 14.13 14.00
N LYS A 179 3.82 14.92 14.66
CA LYS A 179 2.59 14.45 15.30
C LYS A 179 1.38 14.56 14.38
N SER A 180 1.51 15.21 13.23
CA SER A 180 0.44 15.30 12.25
C SER A 180 0.03 13.92 11.75
N ILE A 181 -1.25 13.60 11.90
CA ILE A 181 -1.90 12.41 11.34
C ILE A 181 -2.42 12.79 9.95
N TRP A 182 -1.95 12.12 8.91
CA TRP A 182 -2.33 12.40 7.51
C TRP A 182 -3.85 12.38 7.32
N GLU A 183 -4.51 11.40 7.93
CA GLU A 183 -5.94 11.14 7.83
C GLU A 183 -6.83 12.15 8.60
N ALA A 184 -6.23 13.01 9.42
CA ALA A 184 -6.94 14.02 10.20
C ALA A 184 -6.84 15.38 9.48
N GLU A 185 -6.28 16.39 10.16
CA GLU A 185 -6.22 17.77 9.68
C GLU A 185 -5.76 17.92 8.21
N PRO A 186 -4.70 17.23 7.71
CA PRO A 186 -4.26 17.41 6.33
C PRO A 186 -5.33 17.02 5.31
N LEU A 187 -5.89 15.80 5.40
CA LEU A 187 -6.95 15.36 4.48
C LEU A 187 -8.26 16.12 4.69
N GLU A 188 -8.63 16.46 5.93
CA GLU A 188 -9.82 17.26 6.22
C GLU A 188 -9.74 18.64 5.55
N ARG A 189 -8.60 19.32 5.67
CA ARG A 189 -8.37 20.63 5.04
C ARG A 189 -8.34 20.53 3.52
N LEU A 190 -7.63 19.55 2.96
CA LEU A 190 -7.62 19.31 1.52
C LEU A 190 -9.03 19.08 0.97
N ALA A 191 -9.88 18.33 1.68
CA ALA A 191 -11.27 18.13 1.30
C ALA A 191 -12.10 19.42 1.40
N GLN A 192 -12.00 20.16 2.51
CA GLN A 192 -12.71 21.42 2.71
C GLN A 192 -12.33 22.49 1.68
N GLU A 193 -11.07 22.52 1.26
CA GLU A 193 -10.53 23.44 0.26
C GLU A 193 -10.77 22.98 -1.19
N GLY A 194 -11.45 21.84 -1.40
CA GLY A 194 -11.73 21.29 -2.73
C GLY A 194 -10.49 20.81 -3.48
N GLN A 195 -9.46 20.39 -2.74
CA GLN A 195 -8.18 19.90 -3.24
C GLN A 195 -8.02 18.37 -3.15
N LEU A 196 -8.99 17.66 -2.58
CA LEU A 196 -9.02 16.20 -2.51
C LEU A 196 -10.07 15.63 -3.47
N MET A 197 -9.64 14.75 -4.38
CA MET A 197 -10.50 14.01 -5.30
C MET A 197 -10.53 12.53 -4.94
N ALA A 198 -11.63 11.85 -5.24
CA ALA A 198 -11.79 10.42 -5.03
C ALA A 198 -11.73 9.67 -6.37
N PHE A 199 -10.87 8.67 -6.48
CA PHE A 199 -10.83 7.72 -7.56
C PHE A 199 -11.58 6.45 -7.13
N GLU A 200 -12.77 6.22 -7.67
CA GLU A 200 -13.63 5.10 -7.28
C GLU A 200 -13.11 3.76 -7.84
N HIS A 201 -12.76 2.84 -6.94
CA HIS A 201 -12.30 1.50 -7.29
C HIS A 201 -13.27 0.43 -6.75
N GLN A 202 -14.00 -0.21 -7.66
CA GLN A 202 -14.94 -1.29 -7.35
C GLN A 202 -14.30 -2.69 -7.42
N GLY A 203 -13.03 -2.78 -7.82
CA GLY A 203 -12.31 -4.03 -7.93
C GLY A 203 -11.84 -4.57 -6.58
N PHE A 204 -10.90 -5.51 -6.62
CA PHE A 204 -10.36 -6.12 -5.40
C PHE A 204 -9.57 -5.10 -4.58
N TRP A 205 -9.82 -5.05 -3.28
CA TRP A 205 -9.02 -4.33 -2.29
C TRP A 205 -9.13 -5.07 -0.95
N GLN A 206 -8.00 -5.31 -0.30
CA GLN A 206 -7.95 -6.07 0.94
C GLN A 206 -6.79 -5.59 1.83
N PRO A 207 -7.08 -5.03 3.02
CA PRO A 207 -6.07 -4.76 4.03
C PRO A 207 -5.68 -6.05 4.77
N MET A 208 -4.57 -6.01 5.49
CA MET A 208 -4.05 -7.11 6.30
C MET A 208 -3.83 -6.67 7.75
N ASP A 209 -4.91 -6.28 8.43
CA ASP A 209 -4.89 -5.83 9.83
C ASP A 209 -4.97 -7.00 10.82
N THR A 210 -5.60 -8.11 10.38
CA THR A 210 -5.91 -9.26 11.22
C THR A 210 -5.33 -10.55 10.66
N LEU A 211 -5.12 -11.53 11.55
CA LEU A 211 -4.71 -12.89 11.13
C LEU A 211 -5.69 -13.51 10.13
N ARG A 212 -6.97 -13.16 10.23
CA ARG A 212 -7.99 -13.64 9.30
C ARG A 212 -7.74 -13.12 7.90
N GLU A 213 -7.45 -11.84 7.75
CA GLU A 213 -7.16 -11.22 6.44
C GLU A 213 -5.86 -11.76 5.87
N LYS A 214 -4.84 -11.99 6.70
CA LYS A 214 -3.62 -12.70 6.28
C LYS A 214 -3.96 -14.06 5.65
N ARG A 215 -4.83 -14.86 6.30
CA ARG A 215 -5.21 -16.18 5.77
C ARG A 215 -5.96 -16.07 4.44
N VAL A 216 -6.85 -15.10 4.29
CA VAL A 216 -7.56 -14.84 3.03
C VAL A 216 -6.57 -14.52 1.91
N LEU A 217 -5.59 -13.65 2.16
CA LEU A 217 -4.56 -13.30 1.18
C LEU A 217 -3.66 -14.51 0.85
N GLU A 218 -3.26 -15.31 1.83
CA GLU A 218 -2.50 -16.55 1.60
C GLU A 218 -3.26 -17.57 0.76
N GLU A 219 -4.56 -17.74 1.01
CA GLU A 219 -5.42 -18.63 0.22
C GLU A 219 -5.53 -18.16 -1.24
N LEU A 220 -5.71 -16.84 -1.45
CA LEU A 220 -5.75 -16.26 -2.80
C LEU A 220 -4.42 -16.44 -3.53
N TRP A 221 -3.30 -16.26 -2.82
CA TRP A 221 -1.97 -16.50 -3.38
C TRP A 221 -1.76 -17.97 -3.75
N THR A 222 -2.14 -18.89 -2.86
CA THR A 222 -1.97 -20.34 -3.07
C THR A 222 -2.77 -20.86 -4.27
N LYS A 223 -3.91 -20.22 -4.59
CA LYS A 223 -4.71 -20.54 -5.79
C LYS A 223 -4.04 -20.14 -7.11
N GLY A 224 -2.95 -19.38 -7.07
CA GLY A 224 -2.07 -19.10 -8.21
C GLY A 224 -2.48 -17.91 -9.10
N ALA A 225 -3.60 -17.24 -8.81
CA ALA A 225 -4.03 -16.02 -9.51
C ALA A 225 -4.57 -14.98 -8.51
N PRO A 226 -3.71 -14.41 -7.66
CA PRO A 226 -4.13 -13.39 -6.71
C PRO A 226 -4.60 -12.14 -7.48
N PRO A 227 -5.76 -11.53 -7.16
CA PRO A 227 -6.31 -10.42 -7.95
C PRO A 227 -5.44 -9.16 -8.02
N TRP A 228 -4.51 -8.98 -7.08
CA TRP A 228 -3.54 -7.87 -7.08
C TRP A 228 -2.27 -8.17 -7.88
N ASP A 229 -2.14 -9.39 -8.39
CA ASP A 229 -0.96 -9.88 -9.12
C ASP A 229 -1.25 -10.15 -10.61
N LEU A 230 -2.18 -9.37 -11.19
CA LEU A 230 -2.60 -9.42 -12.61
C LEU A 230 -1.72 -8.57 -13.53
#